data_AF-A0A937K964-F1
#
_entry.id   AF-A0A937K964-F1
#
_cell.length_a   1.000
_cell.length_b   1.000
_cell.length_c   1.000
_cell.angle_alpha   90.00
_cell.angle_beta   90.00
_cell.angle_gamma   90.00
#
_symmetry.space_group_name_H-M   'P 1'
#
loop_
_entity.id
_entity.type
_entity.pdbx_description
1 polymer ?
#
loop_
_entity_poly.entity_id
_entity_poly.type
_entity_poly.pdbx_seq_one_letter_code
_entity_poly.pdbx_strand_id
1 'polypeptide(L)' 'MAYTATNSDFAASHPVFARVLNGLKSFGAAYVEARSRQAEIAAFESLSDAELAERGLTRDGIVRHVFADTYYL' A
#
# COMPACT_ATOMS: atom_id res chain seq x y z
N MET A 1 6.79 -52.45 18.18
CA MET A 1 7.73 -51.46 17.64
C MET A 1 6.98 -50.64 16.58
N ALA A 2 7.01 -49.31 16.73
CA ALA A 2 6.71 -48.19 15.80
C ALA A 2 5.84 -48.44 14.54
N TYR A 3 4.99 -47.52 14.08
CA TYR A 3 5.18 -46.07 13.95
C TYR A 3 3.83 -45.35 13.80
N THR A 4 3.78 -44.12 14.31
CA THR A 4 2.68 -43.17 14.18
C THR A 4 2.50 -42.72 12.74
N ALA A 5 1.26 -42.70 12.22
CA ALA A 5 0.90 -41.85 11.09
C ALA A 5 -0.07 -40.78 11.60
N THR A 6 0.49 -39.66 12.05
CA THR A 6 -0.22 -38.39 12.21
C THR A 6 -0.67 -37.97 10.81
N ASN A 7 -1.93 -38.21 10.44
CA ASN A 7 -2.51 -37.55 9.28
C ASN A 7 -2.78 -36.10 9.67
N SER A 8 -1.79 -35.25 9.45
CA SER A 8 -1.92 -33.80 9.48
C SER A 8 -2.74 -33.34 8.26
N ASP A 9 -4.02 -33.70 8.22
CA ASP A 9 -5.00 -33.20 7.24
C ASP A 9 -5.38 -31.72 7.49
N PHE A 10 -4.77 -31.08 8.48
CA PHE A 10 -4.86 -29.63 8.70
C PHE A 10 -3.76 -28.84 7.97
N ALA A 11 -2.79 -29.50 7.32
CA ALA A 11 -1.63 -28.83 6.71
C ALA A 11 -1.70 -28.72 5.17
N ALA A 12 -2.78 -29.15 4.52
CA ALA A 12 -3.02 -28.93 3.10
C ALA A 12 -3.93 -27.71 2.88
N SER A 13 -3.52 -26.55 3.40
CA SER A 13 -4.13 -25.27 2.99
C SER A 13 -3.92 -25.12 1.49
N HIS A 14 -4.99 -25.23 0.70
CA HIS A 14 -4.96 -25.21 -0.77
C HIS A 14 -4.06 -24.07 -1.30
N PRO A 15 -2.99 -24.36 -2.07
CA PRO A 15 -2.06 -23.34 -2.56
C PRO A 15 -2.75 -22.30 -3.46
N VAL A 16 -3.91 -22.64 -4.03
CA VAL A 16 -4.75 -21.73 -4.82
C VAL A 16 -5.46 -20.71 -3.93
N PHE A 17 -6.03 -21.14 -2.80
CA PHE A 17 -6.71 -20.25 -1.86
C PHE A 17 -5.73 -19.28 -1.19
N ALA A 18 -4.53 -19.77 -0.83
CA ALA A 18 -3.45 -18.93 -0.32
C ALA A 18 -3.01 -17.87 -1.36
N ARG A 19 -2.92 -18.22 -2.65
CA ARG A 19 -2.61 -17.26 -3.73
C ARG A 19 -3.70 -16.21 -3.92
N VAL A 20 -4.98 -16.59 -3.89
CA VAL A 20 -6.11 -15.65 -4.02
C VAL A 20 -6.15 -14.68 -2.85
N LEU A 21 -6.00 -15.18 -1.61
CA LEU A 21 -5.94 -14.32 -0.42
C LEU A 21 -4.74 -13.38 -0.44
N ASN A 22 -3.57 -13.84 -0.89
CA ASN A 22 -2.40 -12.98 -1.02
C ASN A 22 -2.61 -11.90 -2.09
N GLY A 23 -3.23 -12.23 -3.23
CA GLY A 23 -3.58 -11.24 -4.26
C GLY A 23 -4.58 -10.18 -3.80
N LEU A 24 -5.60 -10.58 -3.02
CA LEU A 24 -6.56 -9.66 -2.42
C LEU A 24 -5.90 -8.75 -1.37
N LYS A 25 -4.98 -9.27 -0.56
CA LYS A 25 -4.22 -8.47 0.41
C LYS A 25 -3.32 -7.45 -0.28
N SER A 26 -2.58 -7.83 -1.32
CA SER A 26 -1.75 -6.90 -2.07
C SER A 26 -2.58 -5.83 -2.81
N PHE A 27 -3.74 -6.21 -3.34
CA PHE A 27 -4.64 -5.26 -3.99
C PHE A 27 -5.25 -4.28 -2.98
N GLY A 28 -5.70 -4.77 -1.82
CA GLY A 28 -6.23 -3.92 -0.75
C GLY A 28 -5.19 -2.93 -0.22
N ALA A 29 -3.94 -3.39 0.01
CA ALA A 29 -2.86 -2.51 0.44
C ALA A 29 -2.55 -1.42 -0.61
N ALA A 30 -2.44 -1.80 -1.89
CA ALA A 30 -2.21 -0.83 -2.98
C ALA A 30 -3.35 0.19 -3.11
N TYR A 31 -4.60 -0.24 -2.91
CA TYR A 31 -5.77 0.64 -2.95
C TYR A 31 -5.80 1.63 -1.77
N VAL A 32 -5.49 1.16 -0.56
CA VAL A 32 -5.40 2.00 0.63
C VAL A 32 -4.28 3.03 0.47
N GLU A 33 -3.11 2.62 -0.01
CA GLU A 33 -1.97 3.50 -0.28
C GLU A 33 -2.32 4.57 -1.32
N ALA A 34 -2.93 4.17 -2.45
CA ALA A 34 -3.37 5.11 -3.47
C ALA A 34 -4.38 6.14 -2.95
N ARG A 35 -5.32 5.71 -2.10
CA ARG A 35 -6.30 6.61 -1.47
C ARG A 35 -5.64 7.55 -0.46
N SER A 36 -4.64 7.07 0.27
CA SER A 36 -3.85 7.90 1.21
C SER A 36 -3.13 9.03 0.46
N ARG A 37 -2.45 8.70 -0.64
CA ARG A 37 -1.78 9.69 -1.52
C ARG A 37 -2.74 10.73 -2.07
N GLN A 38 -3.92 10.30 -2.53
CA GLN A 38 -4.92 11.26 -3.03
C GLN A 38 -5.42 12.19 -1.93
N ALA A 39 -5.60 11.70 -0.70
CA ALA A 39 -5.97 12.55 0.43
C ALA A 39 -4.86 13.56 0.77
N GLU A 40 -3.60 13.14 0.68
CA GLU A 40 -2.44 14.00 0.90
C GLU A 40 -2.32 15.10 -0.16
N ILE A 41 -2.50 14.76 -1.44
CA ILE A 41 -2.56 15.73 -2.53
C ILE A 41 -3.69 16.73 -2.29
N ALA A 42 -4.90 16.26 -1.96
CA ALA A 42 -6.04 17.13 -1.69
C ALA A 42 -5.79 18.07 -0.50
N ALA A 43 -5.07 17.59 0.53
CA ALA A 43 -4.67 18.42 1.66
C ALA A 43 -3.73 19.54 1.22
N PHE A 44 -2.70 19.24 0.42
CA PHE A 44 -1.81 20.27 -0.13
C PHE A 44 -2.51 21.19 -1.14
N GLU A 45 -3.45 20.68 -1.94
CA GLU A 45 -4.24 21.49 -2.87
C GLU A 45 -5.20 22.44 -2.14
N SER A 46 -5.62 22.10 -0.91
CA SER A 46 -6.45 22.99 -0.09
C SER A 46 -5.68 24.18 0.49
N LEU A 47 -4.34 24.14 0.49
CA LEU A 47 -3.50 25.24 0.96
C LEU A 47 -3.37 26.35 -0.08
N SER A 48 -3.12 27.57 0.40
CA SER A 48 -2.76 28.70 -0.45
C SER A 48 -1.32 28.58 -0.96
N ASP A 49 -0.99 29.32 -2.03
CA ASP A 49 0.35 29.29 -2.61
C ASP A 49 1.43 29.82 -1.65
N ALA A 50 1.07 30.75 -0.74
CA ALA A 50 1.96 31.23 0.31
C ALA A 50 2.28 30.13 1.32
N GLU A 51 1.27 29.38 1.76
CA GLU A 51 1.43 28.26 2.69
C GLU A 51 2.19 27.08 2.05
N LEU A 52 2.02 26.86 0.74
CA LEU A 52 2.84 25.92 -0.02
C LEU A 52 4.31 26.38 -0.07
N ALA A 53 4.54 27.67 -0.34
CA ALA A 53 5.89 28.23 -0.38
C ALA A 53 6.61 28.18 0.97
N GLU A 54 5.91 28.40 2.09
CA GLU A 54 6.45 28.19 3.44
C GLU A 54 6.93 26.76 3.68
N ARG A 55 6.30 25.79 3.02
CA ARG A 55 6.68 24.36 3.05
C ARG A 55 7.72 24.01 1.98
N GLY A 56 8.18 24.98 1.18
CA GLY A 56 9.10 24.76 0.07
C GLY A 56 8.48 24.02 -1.12
N LEU A 57 7.15 24.03 -1.22
CA LEU A 57 6.39 23.36 -2.28
C LEU A 57 5.81 24.38 -3.25
N THR A 58 5.69 23.96 -4.52
CA THR A 58 4.91 24.67 -5.53
C THR A 58 3.70 23.83 -5.91
N ARG A 59 2.64 24.45 -6.44
CA ARG A 59 1.41 23.75 -6.85
C ARG A 59 1.72 22.58 -7.79
N ASP A 60 2.57 22.80 -8.79
CA ASP A 60 3.02 21.78 -9.74
C ASP A 60 3.96 20.73 -9.12
N GLY A 61 4.60 21.07 -8.00
CA GLY A 61 5.52 20.21 -7.27
C GLY A 61 4.83 19.25 -6.30
N ILE A 62 3.55 19.47 -5.95
CA ILE A 62 2.81 18.66 -4.97
C ILE A 62 2.85 17.18 -5.34
N VAL A 63 2.49 16.83 -6.58
CA VAL A 63 2.46 15.43 -7.03
C VAL A 63 3.86 14.82 -6.96
N ARG A 64 4.90 15.56 -7.36
CA ARG A 64 6.28 15.08 -7.28
C ARG A 64 6.72 14.83 -5.84
N HIS A 65 6.32 15.70 -4.92
CA HIS A 65 6.62 15.55 -3.50
C HIS A 65 5.91 14.34 -2.90
N VAL A 66 4.59 14.21 -3.13
CA VAL A 66 3.77 13.12 -2.60
C VAL A 66 4.22 11.76 -3.12
N PHE A 67 4.70 11.65 -4.36
CA PHE A 67 5.19 10.37 -4.91
C PHE A 67 6.70 10.21 -4.85
N ALA A 68 7.44 11.14 -4.21
CA ALA A 68 8.90 11.11 -4.19
C ALA A 68 9.44 9.80 -3.62
N ASP A 69 8.81 9.27 -2.58
CA ASP A 69 9.16 8.01 -1.92
C ASP A 69 8.97 6.76 -2.81
N THR A 70 8.01 6.81 -3.75
CA THR A 70 7.74 5.70 -4.68
C THR A 70 8.82 5.61 -5.76
N TYR A 71 9.41 6.74 -6.16
CA TYR A 71 10.47 6.78 -7.17
C TYR A 71 11.83 6.27 -6.67
N TYR A 72 12.03 6.16 -5.36
CA TYR A 72 13.30 5.73 -4.75
C TYR A 72 13.30 4.28 -4.25
N LEU A 73 12.33 3.44 -4.67
CA LEU A 73 12.26 2.00 -4.37
C LEU A 73 13.01 1.13 -5.37
#